data_AF-K2FJB9-F1
#
_entry.id   AF-K2FJB9-F1
#
_cell.length_a   1.000
_cell.length_b   1.000
_cell.length_c   1.000
_cell.angle_alpha   90.00
_cell.angle_beta   90.00
_cell.angle_gamma   90.00
#
_symmetry.space_group_name_H-M   'P 1'
#
loop_
_entity.id
_entity.type
_entity.pdbx_description
1 polymer ?
#
loop_
_entity_poly.entity_id
_entity_poly.type
_entity_poly.pdbx_seq_one_letter_code
_entity_poly.pdbx_strand_id
1 'polypeptide(L)'
;MDQYCTLQIYQEDEWLDCAIVEIVGQQQTGWQAATRTSYLFEYAIFYMNLSDGHALAYHLPVNVQNTLQPTWPAFLMDLLPQGYGRKELLRQLNFSENIQEQADWALLKAGAGNPIGNLRIKEAYEWLQGQFPVQQNHG
;
A
#
# COMPACT_ATOMS: atom_id res chain seq x y z
N MET A 1 2.10 8.49 -12.65
CA MET A 1 2.23 7.76 -11.37
C MET A 1 2.13 6.29 -11.72
N ASP A 2 3.04 5.46 -11.24
CA ASP A 2 3.02 4.03 -11.60
C ASP A 2 1.72 3.39 -11.15
N GLN A 3 1.20 2.50 -11.98
CA GLN A 3 -0.03 1.75 -11.72
C GLN A 3 0.18 0.62 -10.70
N TYR A 4 1.33 0.56 -10.05
CA TYR A 4 1.61 -0.37 -8.97
C TYR A 4 2.14 0.33 -7.73
N CYS A 5 2.03 -0.35 -6.60
CA CYS A 5 2.70 -0.03 -5.36
C CYS A 5 3.30 -1.29 -4.72
N THR A 6 4.34 -1.09 -3.92
CA THR A 6 5.05 -2.15 -3.21
C THR A 6 4.55 -2.22 -1.78
N LEU A 7 4.12 -3.40 -1.38
CA LEU A 7 3.66 -3.70 -0.03
C LEU A 7 4.86 -4.16 0.78
N GLN A 8 5.06 -3.51 1.91
CA GLN A 8 6.03 -3.94 2.92
C GLN A 8 5.31 -4.52 4.12
N ILE A 9 5.89 -5.57 4.70
CA ILE A 9 5.41 -6.20 5.91
C ILE A 9 6.46 -6.08 7.01
N TYR A 10 6.01 -5.81 8.24
CA TYR A 10 6.89 -5.66 9.39
C TYR A 10 7.14 -7.03 10.04
N GLN A 11 8.39 -7.45 10.06
CA GLN A 11 8.85 -8.72 10.63
C GLN A 11 10.23 -8.51 11.25
N GLU A 12 10.48 -9.11 12.41
CA GLU A 12 11.81 -9.10 13.05
C GLU A 12 12.44 -7.71 13.15
N ASP A 13 11.64 -6.72 13.57
CA ASP A 13 12.01 -5.30 13.67
C ASP A 13 12.36 -4.58 12.35
N GLU A 14 12.12 -5.22 11.21
CA GLU A 14 12.41 -4.69 9.87
C GLU A 14 11.18 -4.65 8.96
N TRP A 15 11.21 -3.73 7.98
CA TRP A 15 10.21 -3.64 6.91
C TRP A 15 10.72 -4.35 5.67
N LEU A 16 10.05 -5.44 5.28
CA LEU A 16 10.44 -6.29 4.16
C LEU A 16 9.50 -6.05 2.98
N ASP A 17 10.06 -5.84 1.78
CA ASP A 17 9.28 -5.87 0.54
C ASP A 17 8.69 -7.28 0.38
N CYS A 18 7.36 -7.41 0.35
CA CYS A 18 6.70 -8.71 0.36
C CYS A 18 5.80 -8.95 -0.85
N ALA A 19 5.20 -7.91 -1.42
CA ALA A 19 4.26 -8.03 -2.52
C ALA A 19 4.16 -6.75 -3.34
N ILE A 20 3.50 -6.87 -4.49
CA ILE A 20 3.11 -5.77 -5.36
C ILE A 20 1.60 -5.84 -5.57
N VAL A 21 0.94 -4.69 -5.52
CA VAL A 21 -0.42 -4.52 -6.04
C VAL A 21 -0.39 -3.63 -7.26
N GLU A 22 -0.93 -4.12 -8.36
CA GLU A 22 -1.03 -3.43 -9.65
C GLU A 22 -2.51 -3.16 -9.98
N ILE A 23 -2.84 -1.94 -10.41
CA ILE A 23 -4.13 -1.60 -11.00
C ILE A 23 -4.16 -2.13 -12.43
N VAL A 24 -5.11 -3.02 -12.71
CA VAL A 24 -5.38 -3.56 -14.05
C VAL A 24 -6.66 -2.99 -14.67
N GLY A 25 -7.47 -2.28 -13.88
CA GLY A 25 -8.67 -1.56 -14.33
C GLY A 25 -8.44 -0.06 -14.60
N GLN A 26 -9.51 0.73 -14.52
CA GLN A 26 -9.45 2.18 -14.66
C GLN A 26 -9.05 2.83 -13.33
N GLN A 27 -7.83 3.33 -13.20
CA GLN A 27 -7.35 3.97 -11.96
C GLN A 27 -8.26 5.10 -11.45
N GLN A 28 -8.96 5.81 -12.35
CA GLN A 28 -9.85 6.92 -11.99
C GLN A 28 -11.11 6.46 -11.24
N THR A 29 -11.43 5.17 -11.25
CA THR A 29 -12.49 4.58 -10.43
C THR A 29 -11.96 4.19 -9.03
N GLY A 30 -10.84 4.75 -8.59
CA GLY A 30 -10.28 4.55 -7.25
C GLY A 30 -10.27 3.10 -6.78
N TRP A 31 -10.81 2.88 -5.58
CA TRP A 31 -10.91 1.56 -4.98
C TRP A 31 -11.74 0.54 -5.77
N GLN A 32 -12.65 0.97 -6.66
CA GLN A 32 -13.40 0.05 -7.52
C GLN A 32 -12.58 -0.47 -8.70
N ALA A 33 -11.38 0.06 -8.95
CA ALA A 33 -10.54 -0.42 -10.03
C ALA A 33 -10.09 -1.87 -9.76
N ALA A 34 -10.14 -2.73 -10.77
CA ALA A 34 -9.61 -4.09 -10.68
C ALA A 34 -8.10 -4.08 -10.39
N THR A 35 -7.65 -5.03 -9.57
CA THR A 35 -6.24 -5.14 -9.16
C THR A 35 -5.69 -6.54 -9.34
N ARG A 36 -4.37 -6.62 -9.46
CA ARG A 36 -3.58 -7.83 -9.36
C ARG A 36 -2.67 -7.72 -8.15
N THR A 37 -2.79 -8.65 -7.22
CA THR A 37 -1.88 -8.78 -6.07
C THR A 37 -0.94 -9.95 -6.31
N SER A 38 0.37 -9.72 -6.18
CA SER A 38 1.40 -10.74 -6.35
C SER A 38 2.42 -10.62 -5.22
N TYR A 39 2.64 -11.69 -4.46
CA TYR A 39 3.81 -11.73 -3.57
C TYR A 39 5.08 -11.69 -4.43
N LEU A 40 6.13 -11.06 -3.90
CA LEU A 40 7.44 -11.11 -4.52
C LEU A 40 7.94 -12.55 -4.51
N PHE A 41 8.58 -12.96 -5.60
CA PHE A 41 8.97 -14.35 -5.79
C PHE A 41 9.86 -14.86 -4.66
N GLU A 42 10.87 -14.09 -4.26
CA GLU A 42 11.77 -14.44 -3.16
C GLU A 42 11.00 -14.61 -1.85
N TYR A 43 10.16 -13.64 -1.50
CA TYR A 43 9.32 -13.70 -0.29
C TYR A 43 8.39 -14.93 -0.31
N ALA A 44 7.74 -15.21 -1.45
CA ALA A 44 6.84 -16.34 -1.60
C ALA A 44 7.52 -17.70 -1.47
N ILE A 45 8.80 -17.82 -1.86
CA ILE A 45 9.56 -19.07 -1.69
C ILE A 45 9.86 -19.35 -0.21
N PHE A 46 10.18 -18.33 0.58
CA PHE A 46 10.49 -18.50 2.00
C PHE A 46 9.26 -18.81 2.87
N TYR A 47 8.13 -18.18 2.57
CA TYR A 47 6.95 -18.22 3.45
C TYR A 47 5.74 -18.93 2.84
N MET A 48 5.96 -19.77 1.82
CA MET A 48 4.89 -20.42 1.05
C MET A 48 3.84 -21.10 1.94
N ASN A 49 2.56 -20.86 1.62
CA ASN A 49 1.37 -21.40 2.31
C ASN A 49 1.13 -20.89 3.73
N LEU A 50 1.93 -19.93 4.24
CA LEU A 50 1.61 -19.27 5.51
C LEU A 50 0.45 -18.29 5.34
N SER A 51 -0.40 -18.21 6.36
CA SER A 51 -1.58 -17.32 6.44
C SER A 51 -1.60 -16.48 7.72
N ASP A 52 -0.45 -16.38 8.39
CA ASP A 52 -0.27 -15.66 9.65
C ASP A 52 0.31 -14.26 9.39
N GLY A 53 1.16 -13.76 10.31
CA GLY A 53 1.81 -12.46 10.16
C GLY A 53 2.65 -12.30 8.89
N HIS A 54 2.95 -13.37 8.15
CA HIS A 54 3.67 -13.30 6.87
C HIS A 54 2.76 -13.00 5.67
N ALA A 55 1.44 -13.18 5.82
CA ALA A 55 0.48 -12.98 4.75
C ALA A 55 -0.13 -11.56 4.80
N LEU A 56 -0.46 -11.02 3.63
CA LEU A 56 -1.17 -9.73 3.48
C LEU A 56 -2.57 -9.75 4.08
N ALA A 57 -3.21 -10.91 4.09
CA ALA A 57 -4.51 -11.14 4.72
C ALA A 57 -4.70 -12.63 5.00
N TYR A 58 -5.53 -12.95 5.99
CA TYR A 58 -5.83 -14.34 6.36
C TYR A 58 -6.36 -15.18 5.19
N HIS A 59 -7.19 -14.59 4.31
CA HIS A 59 -7.75 -15.26 3.13
C HIS A 59 -6.84 -15.16 1.89
N LEU A 60 -5.62 -14.63 2.04
CA LEU A 60 -4.63 -14.51 0.99
C LEU A 60 -3.29 -15.09 1.46
N PRO A 61 -3.19 -16.43 1.62
CA PRO A 61 -1.94 -17.09 2.01
C PRO A 61 -0.79 -16.72 1.06
N VAL A 62 0.44 -16.75 1.57
CA VAL A 62 1.62 -16.50 0.76
C VAL A 62 1.73 -17.53 -0.37
N ASN A 63 1.76 -17.05 -1.61
CA ASN A 63 1.77 -17.89 -2.80
C ASN A 63 2.50 -17.20 -3.97
N VAL A 64 3.09 -17.99 -4.87
CA VAL A 64 3.69 -17.52 -6.12
C VAL A 64 2.65 -17.11 -7.17
N GLN A 65 1.43 -17.62 -7.06
CA GLN A 65 0.32 -17.27 -7.93
C GLN A 65 -0.20 -15.89 -7.56
N ASN A 66 -0.42 -15.06 -8.58
CA ASN A 66 -1.09 -13.79 -8.38
C ASN A 66 -2.60 -14.01 -8.16
N THR A 67 -3.21 -13.03 -7.49
CA THR A 67 -4.65 -12.97 -7.29
C THR A 67 -5.21 -11.76 -8.02
N LEU A 68 -6.14 -12.01 -8.94
CA LEU A 68 -6.92 -10.96 -9.61
C LEU A 68 -8.19 -10.68 -8.81
N GLN A 69 -8.47 -9.40 -8.55
CA GLN A 69 -9.67 -8.97 -7.86
C GLN A 69 -10.37 -7.88 -8.67
N PRO A 70 -11.73 -7.87 -8.69
CA PRO A 70 -12.50 -6.89 -9.45
C PRO A 70 -12.40 -5.47 -8.88
N THR A 71 -11.97 -5.33 -7.63
CA THR A 71 -11.72 -4.08 -6.92
C THR A 71 -10.39 -4.16 -6.19
N TRP A 72 -10.03 -3.15 -5.41
CA TRP A 72 -8.91 -3.26 -4.48
C TRP A 72 -9.18 -4.34 -3.41
N PRO A 73 -8.13 -5.06 -2.96
CA PRO A 73 -8.24 -5.89 -1.77
C PRO A 73 -8.63 -5.07 -0.55
N ALA A 74 -9.40 -5.66 0.36
CA ALA A 74 -9.88 -4.99 1.57
C ALA A 74 -8.74 -4.41 2.42
N PHE A 75 -7.60 -5.10 2.53
CA PHE A 75 -6.46 -4.59 3.30
C PHE A 75 -5.92 -3.27 2.76
N LEU A 76 -6.03 -2.97 1.45
CA LEU A 76 -5.64 -1.66 0.93
C LEU A 76 -6.62 -0.56 1.33
N MET A 77 -7.90 -0.90 1.52
CA MET A 77 -8.90 0.05 2.01
C MET A 77 -8.64 0.44 3.46
N ASP A 78 -8.18 -0.51 4.28
CA ASP A 78 -7.80 -0.26 5.66
C ASP A 78 -6.58 0.68 5.77
N LEU A 79 -5.70 0.68 4.75
CA LEU A 79 -4.53 1.55 4.64
C LEU A 79 -4.84 2.94 4.06
N LEU A 80 -5.93 3.07 3.29
CA LEU A 80 -6.25 4.30 2.57
C LEU A 80 -6.59 5.42 3.56
N PRO A 81 -5.92 6.60 3.51
CA PRO A 81 -6.23 7.71 4.41
C PRO A 81 -7.69 8.16 4.31
N GLN A 82 -8.32 8.36 5.47
CA GLN A 82 -9.71 8.81 5.59
C GLN A 82 -9.82 10.10 6.43
N GLY A 83 -11.00 10.72 6.39
CA GLY A 83 -11.34 11.86 7.24
C GLY A 83 -10.42 13.07 7.05
N TYR A 84 -9.92 13.64 8.14
CA TYR A 84 -9.05 14.83 8.10
C TYR A 84 -7.71 14.54 7.43
N GLY A 85 -7.11 13.36 7.68
CA GLY A 85 -5.84 12.97 7.06
C GLY A 85 -5.93 12.92 5.54
N ARG A 86 -7.06 12.43 5.01
CA ARG A 86 -7.36 12.47 3.57
C ARG A 86 -7.34 13.91 3.03
N LYS A 87 -8.07 14.83 3.68
CA LYS A 87 -8.19 16.23 3.22
C LYS A 87 -6.83 16.94 3.19
N GLU A 88 -6.05 16.76 4.24
CA GLU A 88 -4.72 17.38 4.32
C GLU A 88 -3.78 16.80 3.25
N LEU A 89 -3.83 15.49 3.02
CA LEU A 89 -3.01 14.86 1.98
C LEU A 89 -3.43 15.27 0.57
N LEU A 90 -4.73 15.41 0.30
CA LEU A 90 -5.23 15.98 -0.97
C LEU A 90 -4.64 17.37 -1.24
N ARG A 91 -4.61 18.23 -0.21
CA ARG A 91 -4.04 19.57 -0.28
C ARG A 91 -2.53 19.52 -0.61
N GLN A 92 -1.78 18.65 0.07
CA GLN A 92 -0.33 18.49 -0.16
C GLN A 92 -0.01 17.94 -1.56
N LEU A 93 -0.90 17.11 -2.11
CA LEU A 93 -0.79 16.57 -3.46
C LEU A 93 -1.36 17.49 -4.56
N ASN A 94 -1.78 18.71 -4.21
CA ASN A 94 -2.39 19.70 -5.12
C ASN A 94 -3.68 19.21 -5.81
N PHE A 95 -4.45 18.36 -5.13
CA PHE A 95 -5.80 17.99 -5.55
C PHE A 95 -6.85 18.92 -4.95
N SER A 96 -8.03 18.99 -5.59
CA SER A 96 -9.23 19.58 -4.97
C SER A 96 -9.67 18.74 -3.77
N GLU A 97 -10.03 19.38 -2.66
CA GLU A 97 -10.53 18.68 -1.46
C GLU A 97 -11.81 17.87 -1.72
N ASN A 98 -12.55 18.22 -2.79
CA ASN A 98 -13.79 17.54 -3.17
C ASN A 98 -13.54 16.34 -4.09
N ILE A 99 -12.30 16.08 -4.51
CA ILE A 99 -11.99 14.92 -5.34
C ILE A 99 -12.26 13.64 -4.53
N GLN A 100 -12.93 12.70 -5.17
CA GLN A 100 -13.35 11.46 -4.54
C GLN A 100 -12.38 10.35 -4.96
N GLU A 101 -12.92 9.26 -5.48
CA GLU A 101 -12.22 8.01 -5.77
C GLU A 101 -11.05 8.20 -6.76
N GLN A 102 -11.10 9.23 -7.61
CA GLN A 102 -10.05 9.52 -8.60
C GLN A 102 -8.67 9.77 -7.96
N ALA A 103 -8.64 10.23 -6.70
CA ALA A 103 -7.39 10.49 -5.97
C ALA A 103 -6.96 9.33 -5.07
N ASP A 104 -7.75 8.27 -4.94
CA ASP A 104 -7.49 7.21 -3.95
C ASP A 104 -6.10 6.60 -4.13
N TRP A 105 -5.68 6.35 -5.37
CA TRP A 105 -4.36 5.76 -5.63
C TRP A 105 -3.21 6.69 -5.23
N ALA A 106 -3.35 7.99 -5.50
CA ALA A 106 -2.35 8.97 -5.10
C ALA A 106 -2.29 9.13 -3.57
N LEU A 107 -3.46 9.10 -2.92
CA LEU A 107 -3.58 9.13 -1.47
C LEU A 107 -2.98 7.89 -0.81
N LEU A 108 -3.23 6.71 -1.35
CA LEU A 108 -2.64 5.46 -0.87
C LEU A 108 -1.11 5.53 -0.96
N LYS A 109 -0.57 5.95 -2.11
CA LYS A 109 0.88 6.08 -2.36
C LYS A 109 1.56 7.25 -1.64
N ALA A 110 0.85 8.06 -0.87
CA ALA A 110 1.43 9.16 -0.09
C ALA A 110 1.12 9.04 1.41
N GLY A 111 -0.01 8.44 1.79
CA GLY A 111 -0.47 8.43 3.19
C GLY A 111 -0.34 7.09 3.90
N ALA A 112 -0.18 5.98 3.18
CA ALA A 112 -0.08 4.64 3.78
C ALA A 112 1.36 4.25 4.16
N GLY A 113 2.20 5.21 4.54
CA GLY A 113 3.61 4.98 4.89
C GLY A 113 3.85 4.55 6.35
N ASN A 114 2.99 4.99 7.26
CA ASN A 114 3.02 4.63 8.70
C ASN A 114 1.60 4.29 9.22
N PRO A 115 0.94 3.27 8.66
CA PRO A 115 -0.40 2.88 9.09
C PRO A 115 -0.36 2.09 10.40
N ILE A 116 -1.54 1.86 10.98
CA ILE A 116 -1.71 0.92 12.08
C ILE A 116 -1.62 -0.51 11.50
N GLY A 117 -0.87 -1.39 12.17
CA GLY A 117 -0.72 -2.79 11.79
C GLY A 117 0.70 -3.13 11.32
N ASN A 118 0.85 -4.24 10.59
CA ASN A 118 2.13 -4.76 10.11
C ASN A 118 2.34 -4.56 8.61
N LEU A 119 1.46 -3.87 7.89
CA LEU A 119 1.59 -3.61 6.47
C LEU A 119 1.78 -2.13 6.21
N ARG A 120 2.57 -1.75 5.20
CA ARG A 120 2.63 -0.38 4.68
C ARG A 120 2.87 -0.36 3.18
N ILE A 121 2.68 0.80 2.57
CA ILE A 121 3.05 1.07 1.18
C ILE A 121 4.44 1.70 1.15
N LYS A 122 5.39 1.06 0.48
CA LYS A 122 6.79 1.52 0.38
C LYS A 122 6.88 2.93 -0.20
N GLU A 123 6.17 3.19 -1.30
CA GLU A 123 6.20 4.48 -1.98
C GLU A 123 5.62 5.59 -1.10
N ALA A 124 4.66 5.27 -0.21
CA ALA A 124 4.12 6.23 0.75
C ALA A 124 5.11 6.53 1.88
N TYR A 125 5.85 5.53 2.34
CA TYR A 125 6.95 5.75 3.28
C TYR A 125 8.05 6.61 2.65
N GLU A 126 8.48 6.31 1.43
CA GLU A 126 9.48 7.09 0.68
C GLU A 126 9.01 8.53 0.44
N TRP A 127 7.74 8.71 0.05
CA TRP A 127 7.14 10.04 -0.09
C TRP A 127 7.20 10.82 1.22
N LEU A 128 6.80 10.19 2.34
CA LEU A 128 6.82 10.82 3.66
C LEU A 128 8.25 11.23 4.07
N GLN A 129 9.24 10.39 3.84
CA GLN A 129 10.65 10.72 4.11
C GLN A 129 11.14 11.89 3.24
N GLY A 130 10.68 11.98 1.99
CA GLY A 130 11.00 13.10 1.10
C GLY A 130 10.38 14.43 1.55
N GLN A 131 9.18 14.40 2.15
CA GLN A 131 8.51 15.61 2.67
C GLN A 131 9.07 16.04 4.03
N PHE A 132 9.42 15.08 4.88
CA PHE A 132 9.92 15.31 6.23
C PHE A 132 11.16 14.45 6.48
N PRO A 133 12.33 14.86 5.97
CA PRO A 133 13.57 14.14 6.20
C PRO A 133 13.82 14.04 7.70
N VAL A 134 13.98 12.82 8.22
CA VAL A 134 14.39 12.64 9.62
C VAL A 134 15.74 13.32 9.78
N GLN A 135 15.81 14.41 10.56
CA GLN A 135 17.08 14.96 11.01
C GLN A 135 17.77 13.85 11.80
N GLN A 136 18.86 13.31 11.26
CA GLN A 136 19.71 12.39 12.01
C GLN A 136 20.27 13.17 13.19
N ASN A 137 19.68 12.99 14.37
CA ASN A 137 20.29 13.44 15.61
C ASN A 137 21.58 12.65 15.77
N HIS A 138 22.71 13.27 15.41
CA HIS A 138 24.03 12.80 15.78
C HIS A 138 24.18 13.07 17.28
N GLY A 139 23.72 12.11 18.08
CA GLY A 139 24.01 12.01 19.51
C GLY A 139 25.32 11.27 19.74
#